data_AF-A0A1S8MBK8-F1
#
_entry.id   AF-A0A1S8MBK8-F1
#
_cell.length_a   1.000
_cell.length_b   1.000
_cell.length_c   1.000
_cell.angle_alpha   90.00
_cell.angle_beta   90.00
_cell.angle_gamma   90.00
#
_symmetry.space_group_name_H-M   'P 1'
#
loop_
_entity.id
_entity.type
_entity.pdbx_description
1 polymer ?
#
loop_
_entity_poly.entity_id
_entity_poly.type
_entity_poly.pdbx_seq_one_letter_code
_entity_poly.pdbx_strand_id
1 'polypeptide(L)'
;MKRNVSDKNSSGLQIDVKSLILEIEEARRELQNCMDYFQNVTNEPNLIDYAIYKEAAARARYMYLLSEARKLNLKTNKYESDKKLSS
;
A
#
# COMPACT_ATOMS: atom_id res chain seq x y z
N MET A 1 41.68 -22.02 -8.27
CA MET A 1 40.56 -21.55 -7.43
C MET A 1 40.26 -20.10 -7.79
N LYS A 2 39.34 -19.82 -8.73
CA LYS A 2 38.97 -18.44 -9.09
C LYS A 2 37.69 -18.07 -8.35
N ARG A 3 37.80 -17.34 -7.24
CA ARG A 3 36.67 -16.65 -6.60
C ARG A 3 36.73 -15.20 -7.06
N ASN A 4 35.83 -14.81 -7.94
CA ASN A 4 35.57 -13.42 -8.30
C ASN A 4 34.15 -13.36 -8.85
N VAL A 5 33.21 -12.93 -8.02
CA VAL A 5 32.08 -12.10 -8.44
C VAL A 5 31.83 -11.11 -7.31
N SER A 6 32.56 -10.00 -7.37
CA SER A 6 32.16 -8.76 -6.71
C SER A 6 31.02 -8.16 -7.53
N ASP A 7 29.79 -8.61 -7.31
CA ASP A 7 28.61 -7.85 -7.72
C ASP A 7 28.24 -6.87 -6.61
N LYS A 8 29.14 -5.90 -6.39
CA LYS A 8 28.81 -4.65 -5.72
C LYS A 8 28.71 -3.57 -6.79
N ASN A 9 27.61 -3.58 -7.55
CA ASN A 9 27.22 -2.43 -8.35
C ASN A 9 25.71 -2.42 -8.65
N SER A 10 24.93 -1.77 -7.79
CA SER A 10 23.66 -1.11 -8.15
C SER A 10 23.31 -0.10 -7.05
N SER A 11 24.19 0.89 -6.92
CA SER A 11 23.93 2.16 -6.26
C SER A 11 23.04 3.02 -7.19
N GLY A 12 21.74 2.79 -7.11
CA GLY A 12 20.73 3.58 -7.82
C GLY A 12 19.34 3.05 -7.44
N LEU A 13 18.70 3.71 -6.46
CA LEU A 13 17.33 3.42 -6.02
C LEU A 13 17.07 1.96 -5.60
N GLN A 14 17.73 1.49 -4.52
CA GLN A 14 17.12 0.40 -3.75
C GLN A 14 15.91 0.99 -3.03
N ILE A 15 14.76 1.07 -3.71
CA ILE A 15 13.49 1.07 -3.01
C ILE A 15 13.50 -0.22 -2.22
N ASP A 16 13.67 -0.11 -0.90
CA ASP A 16 13.55 -1.26 -0.04
C ASP A 16 12.12 -1.77 -0.18
N VAL A 17 11.97 -2.80 -0.99
CA VAL A 17 10.69 -3.47 -1.25
C VAL A 17 10.01 -3.83 0.06
N LYS A 18 10.79 -4.16 1.10
CA LYS A 18 10.29 -4.41 2.44
C LYS A 18 9.70 -3.14 3.07
N SER A 19 10.37 -1.99 2.98
CA SER A 19 9.82 -0.70 3.43
C SER A 19 8.53 -0.36 2.71
N LEU A 20 8.49 -0.50 1.38
CA LEU A 20 7.28 -0.23 0.60
C LEU A 20 6.11 -1.12 1.02
N ILE A 21 6.35 -2.41 1.25
CA ILE A 21 5.32 -3.33 1.74
C ILE A 21 4.83 -2.91 3.14
N LEU A 22 5.74 -2.53 4.03
CA LEU A 22 5.37 -2.05 5.37
C LEU A 22 4.51 -0.78 5.31
N GLU A 23 4.88 0.17 4.45
CA GLU A 23 4.12 1.40 4.23
C GLU A 23 2.73 1.14 3.63
N ILE A 24 2.61 0.18 2.71
CA ILE A 24 1.31 -0.24 2.15
C ILE A 24 0.42 -0.82 3.25
N GLU A 25 0.96 -1.70 4.09
CA GLU A 25 0.22 -2.29 5.20
C GLU A 25 -0.18 -1.25 6.25
N GLU A 26 0.67 -0.26 6.50
CA GLU A 26 0.36 0.87 7.37
C GLU A 26 -0.76 1.74 6.80
N ALA A 27 -0.66 2.13 5.52
CA ALA A 27 -1.69 2.92 4.85
C ALA A 27 -3.03 2.17 4.77
N ARG A 28 -3.01 0.84 4.61
CA ARG A 28 -4.22 -0.01 4.68
C ARG A 28 -4.86 0.04 6.07
N ARG A 29 -4.07 -0.10 7.14
CA ARG A 29 -4.57 0.01 8.52
C ARG A 29 -5.11 1.40 8.82
N GLU A 30 -4.42 2.43 8.36
CA GLU A 30 -4.87 3.83 8.52
C GLU A 30 -6.21 4.08 7.82
N LEU A 31 -6.37 3.59 6.58
CA LEU A 31 -7.63 3.69 5.85
C LEU A 31 -8.77 2.97 6.60
N GLN A 32 -8.52 1.75 7.11
CA GLN A 32 -9.51 1.02 7.91
C GLN A 32 -9.89 1.81 9.17
N ASN A 33 -8.91 2.36 9.90
CA ASN A 33 -9.17 3.16 11.09
C ASN A 33 -10.00 4.42 10.77
N CYS A 34 -9.83 5.02 9.58
CA CYS A 34 -10.64 6.16 9.15
C CYS A 34 -12.09 5.76 8.86
N MET A 35 -12.29 4.60 8.21
CA MET A 35 -13.62 4.05 7.97
C MET A 35 -14.32 3.71 9.28
N ASP A 36 -13.61 3.08 10.23
CA ASP A 36 -14.14 2.76 11.55
C ASP A 36 -14.47 4.05 12.33
N TYR A 37 -13.63 5.09 12.23
CA TYR A 37 -13.90 6.39 12.84
C TYR A 37 -15.17 7.03 12.29
N PHE A 38 -15.36 7.03 10.97
CA PHE A 38 -16.57 7.54 10.32
C PHE A 38 -17.83 6.79 10.79
N GLN A 39 -17.75 5.47 10.95
CA GLN A 39 -18.88 4.66 11.43
C GLN A 39 -19.26 4.94 12.89
N ASN A 40 -18.27 5.26 13.73
CA ASN A 40 -18.49 5.49 15.16
C ASN A 40 -18.87 6.94 15.48
N VAL A 41 -18.54 7.90 14.61
CA VAL A 41 -18.90 9.30 14.84
C VAL A 41 -20.37 9.53 14.52
N THR A 42 -21.17 9.63 15.57
CA THR A 42 -22.61 9.88 15.50
C THR A 42 -22.88 11.16 16.28
N ASN A 43 -23.45 12.17 15.63
CA ASN A 43 -23.93 13.44 16.22
C ASN A 43 -22.94 14.62 16.33
N GLU A 44 -21.81 14.62 15.63
CA GLU A 44 -20.99 15.84 15.49
C GLU A 44 -20.66 16.11 14.02
N PRO A 45 -21.39 17.03 13.34
CA PRO A 45 -21.23 17.30 11.91
C PRO A 45 -19.79 17.64 11.48
N ASN A 46 -19.08 18.44 12.27
CA ASN A 46 -17.69 18.81 11.94
C ASN A 46 -16.74 17.61 11.98
N LEU A 47 -17.00 16.65 12.86
CA LEU A 47 -16.21 15.43 12.96
C LEU A 47 -16.56 14.44 11.85
N ILE A 48 -17.80 14.45 11.36
CA ILE A 48 -18.22 13.70 10.14
C ILE A 48 -17.46 14.25 8.93
N ASP A 49 -17.45 15.58 8.73
CA ASP A 49 -16.71 16.20 7.63
C ASP A 49 -15.21 15.90 7.72
N TYR A 50 -14.64 16.03 8.93
CA TYR A 50 -13.26 15.64 9.19
C TYR A 50 -12.99 14.18 8.84
N ALA A 51 -13.88 13.26 9.21
CA ALA A 51 -13.75 11.84 8.89
C ALA A 51 -13.73 11.60 7.37
N ILE A 52 -14.58 12.28 6.60
CA ILE A 52 -14.62 12.20 5.13
C ILE A 52 -13.29 12.65 4.52
N TYR A 53 -12.78 13.82 4.92
CA TYR A 53 -11.51 14.32 4.40
C TYR A 53 -10.32 13.42 4.78
N LYS A 54 -10.34 12.91 6.02
CA LYS A 54 -9.29 12.01 6.52
C LYS A 54 -9.28 10.69 5.76
N GLU A 55 -10.45 10.09 5.52
CA GLU A 55 -10.57 8.87 4.73
C GLU A 55 -10.09 9.08 3.29
N ALA A 56 -10.47 10.21 2.67
CA ALA A 56 -10.03 10.56 1.32
C ALA A 56 -8.50 10.67 1.21
N ALA A 57 -7.86 11.30 2.19
CA ALA A 57 -6.40 11.42 2.26
C ALA A 57 -5.72 10.04 2.45
N ALA A 58 -6.20 9.23 3.39
CA ALA A 58 -5.68 7.88 3.63
C ALA A 58 -5.82 6.98 2.40
N ARG A 59 -6.97 7.06 1.71
CA ARG A 59 -7.24 6.33 0.47
C ARG A 59 -6.29 6.75 -0.65
N ALA A 60 -6.08 8.05 -0.83
CA ALA A 60 -5.15 8.57 -1.84
C ALA A 60 -3.71 8.06 -1.59
N ARG A 61 -3.24 8.10 -0.33
CA ARG A 61 -1.93 7.55 0.08
C ARG A 61 -1.82 6.06 -0.24
N TYR A 62 -2.82 5.27 0.14
CA TYR A 62 -2.83 3.82 -0.12
C TYR A 62 -2.79 3.51 -1.62
N MET A 63 -3.61 4.20 -2.43
CA MET A 63 -3.63 4.01 -3.89
C MET A 63 -2.31 4.40 -4.56
N TYR A 64 -1.67 5.47 -4.10
CA TYR A 64 -0.34 5.86 -4.56
C TYR A 64 0.69 4.76 -4.30
N LEU A 65 0.77 4.25 -3.06
CA LEU A 65 1.73 3.19 -2.70
C LEU A 65 1.49 1.90 -3.49
N LEU A 66 0.22 1.53 -3.73
CA LEU A 66 -0.12 0.41 -4.62
C LEU A 66 0.29 0.66 -6.08
N SER A 67 0.26 1.92 -6.54
CA SER A 67 0.76 2.28 -7.87
C SER A 67 2.29 2.13 -7.96
N GLU A 68 3.02 2.53 -6.91
CA GLU A 68 4.47 2.35 -6.82
C GLU A 68 4.86 0.87 -6.79
N ALA A 69 4.14 0.05 -6.00
CA ALA A 69 4.39 -1.39 -5.98
C ALA A 69 4.16 -2.07 -7.34
N ARG A 70 3.13 -1.64 -8.08
CA ARG A 70 2.86 -2.12 -9.44
C ARG A 70 3.98 -1.77 -10.42
N LYS A 71 4.53 -0.56 -10.33
CA LYS A 71 5.69 -0.13 -11.17
C LYS A 71 6.92 -1.01 -10.94
N LEU A 72 7.09 -1.53 -9.72
CA LEU A 72 8.18 -2.42 -9.34
C LEU A 72 7.95 -3.89 -9.73
N ASN A 73 6.86 -4.21 -10.44
CA ASN A 73 6.44 -5.58 -10.74
C ASN A 73 6.34 -6.47 -9.48
N LEU A 74 6.06 -5.87 -8.32
CA LEU A 74 5.75 -6.64 -7.12
C LEU A 74 4.42 -7.32 -7.39
N LYS A 75 4.47 -8.59 -7.77
CA LYS A 75 3.29 -9.45 -7.85
C LYS A 75 2.74 -9.52 -6.44
N THR A 76 1.68 -8.77 -6.17
CA THR A 76 0.79 -9.01 -5.02
C THR A 76 0.15 -10.37 -5.27
N ASN A 77 0.86 -11.43 -4.88
CA ASN A 77 0.37 -12.79 -5.03
C ASN A 77 -0.71 -13.02 -3.97
N LYS A 78 -1.94 -12.65 -4.33
CA LYS A 78 -3.23 -13.22 -3.90
C LYS A 78 -4.32 -12.45 -4.66
N TYR A 79 -5.26 -13.18 -5.27
CA TYR A 79 -6.41 -12.72 -6.07
C TYR A 79 -6.27 -12.61 -7.60
N GLU A 80 -5.31 -13.31 -8.22
CA GLU A 80 -5.35 -13.58 -9.68
C GLU A 80 -5.54 -15.08 -10.00
N SER A 81 -5.76 -15.94 -8.98
CA SER A 81 -6.03 -17.37 -9.17
C SER A 81 -7.46 -17.69 -9.59
N ASP A 82 -8.42 -16.77 -9.38
CA ASP A 82 -9.84 -17.12 -9.46
C ASP A 82 -10.50 -16.70 -10.79
N LYS A 83 -9.78 -16.03 -11.69
CA LYS A 83 -10.33 -15.56 -12.97
C LYS A 83 -9.95 -16.41 -14.20
N LYS A 84 -9.23 -17.52 -14.01
CA LYS A 84 -8.81 -18.43 -15.10
C LYS A 84 -9.45 -19.82 -15.09
N LEU A 85 -10.52 -20.05 -14.32
CA LEU A 85 -11.30 -21.30 -14.36
C LEU A 85 -12.75 -21.12 -14.88
N SER A 86 -13.06 -20.03 -15.60
CA SER A 86 -14.39 -19.81 -16.21
C SER A 86 -14.33 -19.40 -17.68
N SER A 87 -13.44 -20.01 -18.47
CA SER A 87 -13.54 -19.99 -19.94
C SER A 87 -13.26 -21.36 -20.49
#